data_AF-A0A973TTE8-F1
#
_entry.id   AF-A0A973TTE8-F1
#
_cell.length_a   1.000
_cell.length_b   1.000
_cell.length_c   1.000
_cell.angle_alpha   90.00
_cell.angle_beta   90.00
_cell.angle_gamma   90.00
#
_symmetry.space_group_name_H-M   'P 1'
#
loop_
_entity.id
_entity.type
_entity.pdbx_description
1 polymer ?
#
loop_
_entity_poly.entity_id
_entity_poly.type
_entity_poly.pdbx_seq_one_letter_code
_entity_poly.pdbx_strand_id
1 'polypeptide(L)'
;MTATPPDPDPDRTPGLEPGGGVAPGETPPDSGQTSGLSHPQPMPSRRGPIITLVAVLLLTALTLAFVVAQVMGWTNLFEGF
;
A
#
# COMPACT_ATOMS: atom_id res chain seq x y z
N MET A 1 34.44 34.33 12.63
CA MET A 1 33.12 34.37 13.28
C MET A 1 32.85 33.00 13.86
N THR A 2 32.96 32.84 15.17
CA THR A 2 32.56 31.60 15.87
C THR A 2 31.51 32.02 16.88
N ALA A 3 30.25 31.80 16.52
CA ALA A 3 29.12 32.06 17.41
C ALA A 3 29.18 31.06 18.58
N THR A 4 29.26 31.57 19.81
CA THR A 4 29.00 30.79 21.01
C THR A 4 27.63 30.13 20.87
N PRO A 5 27.49 28.81 21.08
CA PRO A 5 26.20 28.12 21.01
C PRO A 5 25.17 28.84 21.91
N PRO A 6 23.92 29.05 21.47
CA PRO A 6 22.89 29.73 22.24
C PRO A 6 22.31 28.84 23.35
N ASP A 7 23.06 27.84 23.82
CA ASP A 7 22.52 26.92 24.80
C ASP A 7 22.36 27.63 26.16
N PRO A 8 21.17 27.60 26.75
CA PRO A 8 20.91 28.26 28.01
C PRO A 8 21.71 27.59 29.12
N ASP A 9 22.19 28.42 30.06
CA ASP A 9 22.89 27.96 31.26
C ASP A 9 22.00 26.96 32.01
N PRO A 10 22.43 25.70 32.22
CA PRO A 10 21.61 24.67 32.86
C PRO A 10 21.22 25.06 34.29
N ASP A 11 22.05 25.85 34.98
CA ASP A 11 21.76 26.35 36.33
C ASP A 11 20.63 27.40 36.36
N ARG A 12 20.24 27.92 35.19
CA ARG A 12 19.20 28.95 35.04
C ARG A 12 18.01 28.50 34.20
N THR A 13 18.00 27.24 33.76
CA THR A 13 16.91 26.68 32.97
C THR A 13 15.93 25.96 33.91
N PRO A 14 14.70 26.48 34.11
CA PRO A 14 13.72 25.82 34.96
C PRO A 14 13.38 24.42 34.45
N GLY A 15 13.24 23.44 35.35
CA GLY A 15 12.86 22.06 35.01
C GLY A 15 14.02 21.11 34.69
N LEU A 16 15.27 21.60 34.67
CA LEU A 16 16.45 20.75 34.55
C LEU A 16 16.98 20.30 35.91
N GLU A 17 17.16 19.00 36.12
CA GLU A 17 17.98 18.49 37.20
C GLU A 17 19.47 18.86 37.00
N PRO A 18 20.25 18.99 38.08
CA PRO A 18 21.70 19.19 37.99
C PRO A 18 22.34 18.11 37.10
N GLY A 19 22.87 18.53 35.94
CA GLY A 19 23.36 17.62 34.89
C GLY A 19 22.60 17.67 33.56
N GLY A 20 21.55 18.50 33.45
CA GLY A 20 20.83 18.75 32.19
C GLY A 20 19.77 17.70 31.84
N GLY A 21 19.38 16.86 32.80
CA GLY A 21 18.23 15.96 32.67
C GLY A 21 16.92 16.68 32.99
N VAL A 22 15.79 16.12 32.54
CA VAL A 22 14.45 16.51 32.99
C VAL A 22 13.81 15.34 33.72
N ALA A 23 12.93 15.63 34.68
CA ALA A 23 12.18 14.60 35.39
C ALA A 23 11.41 13.71 34.38
N PRO A 24 11.41 12.37 34.57
CA PRO A 24 10.62 11.47 33.74
C PRO A 24 9.14 11.87 33.76
N GLY A 25 8.65 12.42 32.65
CA GLY A 25 7.30 13.02 32.53
C GLY A 25 7.27 14.39 31.85
N GLU A 26 8.39 15.12 31.75
CA GLU A 26 8.48 16.39 31.01
C GLU A 26 8.97 16.23 29.56
N THR A 27 9.61 15.11 29.25
CA THR A 27 9.66 14.61 27.87
C THR A 27 8.28 14.04 27.56
N PRO A 28 7.62 14.44 26.45
CA PRO A 28 6.35 13.84 26.03
C PRO A 28 6.41 12.32 26.16
N PRO A 29 5.34 11.65 26.62
CA PRO A 29 5.33 10.19 26.70
C PRO A 29 5.79 9.64 25.36
N ASP A 30 6.63 8.61 25.42
CA ASP A 30 7.23 7.95 24.26
C ASP A 30 6.24 7.96 23.11
N SER A 31 6.63 8.54 21.98
CA SER A 31 5.79 8.68 20.80
C SER A 31 5.59 7.30 20.14
N GLY A 32 5.38 6.25 20.93
CA GLY A 32 4.82 4.97 20.55
C GLY A 32 3.32 5.08 20.26
N GLN A 33 2.87 6.16 19.60
CA GLN A 33 1.56 6.21 19.00
C GLN A 33 1.62 5.60 17.60
N THR A 34 1.68 4.27 17.56
CA THR A 34 1.20 3.50 16.40
C THR A 34 -0.21 2.93 16.66
N SER A 35 -0.76 3.14 17.86
CA SER A 35 -2.14 2.81 18.25
C SER A 35 -3.15 3.75 17.58
N GLY A 36 -3.21 3.67 16.25
CA GLY A 36 -4.09 4.48 15.39
C GLY A 36 -3.89 4.25 13.89
N LEU A 37 -2.84 3.51 13.49
CA LEU A 37 -2.54 3.23 12.08
C LEU A 37 -3.36 2.08 11.48
N SER A 38 -4.15 1.37 12.28
CA SER A 38 -5.01 0.28 11.81
C SER A 38 -6.48 0.64 11.99
N HIS A 39 -6.95 1.63 11.24
CA HIS A 39 -8.39 1.69 10.95
C HIS A 39 -8.75 0.44 10.14
N PRO A 40 -9.85 -0.27 10.45
CA PRO A 40 -10.30 -1.41 9.64
C PRO A 40 -10.40 -1.00 8.17
N GLN A 41 -9.49 -1.51 7.34
CA GLN A 41 -9.52 -1.27 5.90
C GLN A 41 -10.70 -2.07 5.33
N PRO A 42 -11.62 -1.43 4.59
CA PRO A 42 -12.68 -2.18 3.93
C PRO A 42 -12.04 -3.18 2.96
N MET A 43 -12.40 -4.46 3.12
CA MET A 43 -11.87 -5.51 2.25
C MET A 43 -12.31 -5.22 0.81
N PRO A 44 -11.38 -5.19 -0.15
CA PRO A 44 -11.72 -4.94 -1.54
C PRO A 44 -12.71 -5.99 -2.05
N SER A 45 -13.70 -5.55 -2.83
CA SER A 45 -14.73 -6.45 -3.34
C SER A 45 -14.12 -7.50 -4.29
N ARG A 46 -14.56 -8.75 -4.17
CA ARG A 46 -14.12 -9.84 -5.07
C ARG A 46 -14.71 -9.73 -6.48
N ARG A 47 -15.68 -8.83 -6.71
CA ARG A 47 -16.43 -8.74 -7.97
C ARG A 47 -15.54 -8.37 -9.15
N GLY A 48 -14.67 -7.37 -8.99
CA GLY A 48 -13.75 -6.93 -10.05
C GLY A 48 -12.86 -8.07 -10.57
N PRO A 49 -12.07 -8.71 -9.69
CA PRO A 49 -11.23 -9.85 -10.07
C PRO A 49 -12.01 -11.01 -10.71
N ILE A 50 -13.21 -11.33 -10.20
CA ILE A 50 -14.05 -12.40 -10.76
C ILE A 50 -14.52 -12.05 -12.17
N ILE A 51 -14.99 -10.82 -12.40
CA ILE A 51 -15.44 -10.36 -13.73
C ILE A 51 -14.28 -10.42 -14.73
N THR A 52 -13.10 -9.92 -14.34
CA THR A 52 -11.91 -9.97 -15.20
C THR A 52 -11.53 -11.41 -15.54
N LEU A 53 -11.53 -12.31 -14.56
CA LEU A 53 -11.20 -13.72 -14.77
C LEU A 53 -12.19 -14.40 -15.72
N VAL A 54 -13.49 -14.16 -15.55
CA VAL A 54 -14.52 -14.68 -16.45
C VAL A 54 -14.34 -14.15 -17.87
N ALA A 55 -14.07 -12.85 -18.03
CA ALA A 55 -13.83 -12.24 -19.34
C ALA A 55 -12.61 -12.85 -20.06
N VAL A 56 -11.50 -13.04 -19.33
CA VAL A 56 -10.29 -13.69 -19.88
C VAL A 56 -10.57 -15.13 -20.28
N LEU A 57 -11.32 -15.89 -19.46
CA LEU A 57 -11.68 -17.27 -19.77
C LEU A 57 -12.53 -17.36 -21.04
N LEU A 58 -13.54 -16.50 -21.17
CA LEU A 58 -14.41 -16.45 -22.34
C LEU A 58 -13.64 -16.08 -23.61
N LEU A 59 -12.80 -15.04 -23.55
CA LEU A 59 -11.97 -14.63 -24.68
C LEU A 59 -11.03 -15.78 -25.10
N THR A 60 -10.36 -16.40 -24.13
CA THR A 60 -9.45 -17.53 -24.37
C THR A 60 -10.18 -18.70 -25.03
N ALA A 61 -11.37 -19.06 -24.53
CA ALA A 61 -12.19 -20.12 -25.10
C ALA A 61 -12.65 -19.80 -26.53
N LEU A 62 -13.07 -18.56 -26.80
CA LEU A 62 -13.43 -18.09 -28.14
C LEU A 62 -12.24 -18.17 -29.11
N THR A 63 -11.07 -17.69 -28.69
CA THR A 63 -9.86 -17.76 -29.51
C THR A 63 -9.46 -19.21 -29.80
N LEU A 64 -9.49 -20.09 -28.79
CA LEU A 64 -9.21 -21.53 -28.97
C LEU A 64 -10.21 -22.17 -29.93
N ALA A 65 -11.50 -21.92 -29.76
CA ALA A 65 -12.55 -22.44 -30.63
C ALA A 65 -12.35 -21.97 -32.08
N PHE A 66 -12.00 -20.70 -32.28
CA PHE A 66 -11.69 -20.15 -33.60
C PHE A 66 -10.48 -20.83 -34.24
N VAL A 67 -9.38 -20.99 -33.50
CA VAL A 67 -8.17 -21.67 -34.01
C VAL A 67 -8.49 -23.13 -34.37
N VAL A 68 -9.24 -23.84 -33.53
CA VAL A 68 -9.66 -25.22 -33.81
C VAL A 68 -10.52 -25.27 -35.07
N ALA A 69 -11.49 -24.37 -35.22
CA ALA A 69 -12.35 -24.31 -36.41
C ALA A 69 -11.53 -24.07 -37.70
N GLN A 70 -10.51 -23.21 -37.64
CA GLN A 70 -9.60 -22.96 -38.77
C GLN A 70 -8.77 -24.20 -39.11
N VAL A 71 -8.15 -24.84 -38.10
CA VAL A 71 -7.32 -26.05 -38.29
C VAL A 71 -8.15 -27.22 -38.84
N MET A 72 -9.38 -27.36 -38.37
CA MET A 72 -10.29 -28.43 -38.80
C MET A 72 -10.90 -28.17 -40.19
N GLY A 73 -10.60 -27.02 -40.81
CA GLY A 73 -11.10 -26.65 -42.13
C GLY A 73 -12.60 -26.38 -42.18
N TRP A 74 -13.25 -26.20 -41.01
CA TRP A 74 -14.67 -25.84 -40.94
C TRP A 74 -14.95 -24.53 -41.65
N THR A 75 -14.00 -23.59 -41.61
CA THR A 75 -14.08 -22.30 -42.30
C THR A 75 -14.07 -22.42 -43.82
N ASN A 76 -13.39 -23.43 -44.38
CA ASN A 76 -13.34 -23.67 -45.84
C ASN A 76 -14.65 -24.25 -46.40
N LEU A 77 -15.47 -24.88 -45.56
CA LEU A 77 -16.80 -25.37 -45.95
C LEU A 77 -17.82 -24.24 -46.17
N PHE A 78 -17.60 -23.06 -45.58
CA PHE A 78 -18.47 -21.90 -45.73
C PHE A 78 -18.12 -21.02 -46.95
N GLU A 79 -16.94 -21.20 -47.56
CA GLU A 79 -16.55 -20.49 -48.80
C GLU A 79 -17.11 -21.14 -50.09
N GLY A 80 -17.73 -22.32 -49.97
CA GLY A 80 -18.30 -23.06 -51.09
C GLY A 80 -19.78 -22.78 -51.40
N PHE A 81 -20.43 -21.84 -50.69
CA PHE A 81 -21.84 -21.47 -50.87
C PHE A 81 -22.00 -20.00 -51.25
#